data_AF-A0AAX3STS8-F1
#
_entry.id   AF-A0AAX3STS8-F1
#
_cell.length_a   1.000
_cell.length_b   1.000
_cell.length_c   1.000
_cell.angle_alpha   90.00
_cell.angle_beta   90.00
_cell.angle_gamma   90.00
#
_symmetry.space_group_name_H-M   'P 1'
#
loop_
_entity.id
_entity.type
_entity.pdbx_description
1 polymer ?
#
loop_
_entity_poly.entity_id
_entity_poly.type
_entity_poly.pdbx_seq_one_letter_code
_entity_poly.pdbx_strand_id
1 'polypeptide(L)'
;MLALIKSRAWQLLALLLAVLLLWQSVGHLLALRAADKARADLSSERAAAAAAAAETSERYRKLEGTYRENLDTIARESGQAQARVVADADAARAAAGRLRGDLADYITAHRAAADARAPAGQCAPDSSALDLLAELQRRADDRAGELARVADDARGRGSACEKAYAAGREMTLVDRSKK
;
A
#
# COMPACT_ATOMS: atom_id res chain seq x y z
N MET A 1 73.42 -55.99 -44.44
CA MET A 1 73.27 -54.78 -43.59
C MET A 1 72.03 -53.95 -44.00
N LEU A 2 71.81 -53.61 -45.28
CA LEU A 2 70.61 -52.86 -45.71
C LEU A 2 69.26 -53.58 -45.49
N ALA A 3 69.21 -54.91 -45.59
CA ALA A 3 67.97 -55.67 -45.37
C ALA A 3 67.48 -55.67 -43.91
N LEU A 4 68.39 -55.66 -42.93
CA LEU A 4 68.06 -55.54 -41.50
C LEU A 4 67.55 -54.13 -41.15
N ILE A 5 68.06 -53.10 -41.82
CA ILE A 5 67.60 -51.71 -41.65
C ILE A 5 66.18 -51.55 -42.19
N LYS A 6 65.89 -52.13 -43.37
CA LYS A 6 64.54 -52.11 -43.96
C LYS A 6 63.50 -52.85 -43.09
N SER A 7 63.90 -53.97 -42.47
CA SER A 7 63.04 -54.71 -41.54
C SER A 7 62.73 -53.94 -40.25
N ARG A 8 63.71 -53.21 -39.69
CA ARG A 8 63.52 -52.41 -38.47
C ARG A 8 62.80 -51.08 -38.72
N ALA A 9 62.89 -50.53 -39.95
CA ALA A 9 62.19 -49.30 -40.33
C ALA A 9 60.65 -49.43 -40.20
N TRP A 10 60.09 -50.59 -40.58
CA TRP A 10 58.65 -50.81 -40.45
C TRP A 10 58.19 -50.96 -39.00
N GLN A 11 59.01 -51.57 -38.14
CA GLN A 11 58.75 -51.64 -36.69
C GLN A 11 58.78 -50.26 -36.04
N LEU A 12 59.74 -49.41 -36.41
CA LEU A 12 59.80 -48.03 -35.94
C LEU A 12 58.60 -47.21 -36.40
N LEU A 13 58.17 -47.37 -37.66
CA LEU A 13 56.98 -46.70 -38.19
C LEU A 13 55.71 -47.12 -37.42
N ALA A 14 55.53 -48.42 -37.17
CA ALA A 14 54.40 -48.95 -36.41
C ALA A 14 54.39 -48.43 -34.95
N LEU A 15 55.56 -48.36 -34.31
CA LEU A 15 55.69 -47.78 -32.98
C LEU A 15 55.37 -46.29 -32.96
N LEU A 16 55.85 -45.53 -33.94
CA LEU A 16 55.55 -44.10 -34.07
C LEU A 16 54.04 -43.85 -34.23
N LEU A 17 53.39 -44.67 -35.06
CA LEU A 17 51.95 -44.59 -35.29
C LEU A 17 51.17 -44.97 -34.02
N ALA A 18 51.57 -46.03 -33.32
CA ALA A 18 50.97 -46.42 -32.04
C ALA A 18 51.12 -45.32 -30.98
N VAL A 19 52.28 -44.66 -30.90
CA VAL A 19 52.50 -43.52 -29.99
C VAL A 19 51.62 -42.34 -30.38
N LEU A 20 51.45 -42.05 -31.67
CA LEU A 20 50.59 -40.96 -32.14
C LEU A 20 49.10 -41.22 -31.82
N LEU A 21 48.62 -42.45 -32.03
CA LEU A 21 47.25 -42.83 -31.67
C LEU A 21 47.04 -42.79 -30.15
N LEU A 22 48.03 -43.24 -29.38
CA LEU A 22 47.99 -43.16 -27.92
C LEU A 22 47.93 -41.70 -27.46
N TRP A 23 48.74 -40.82 -28.07
CA TRP A 23 48.72 -39.38 -27.78
C TRP A 23 47.36 -38.76 -28.11
N GLN A 24 46.80 -39.06 -29.29
CA GLN A 24 45.50 -38.55 -29.72
C GLN A 24 44.37 -39.04 -28.80
N SER A 25 44.37 -40.32 -28.44
CA SER A 25 43.33 -40.91 -27.57
C SER A 25 43.38 -40.36 -26.15
N VAL A 26 44.58 -40.16 -25.58
CA VAL A 26 44.76 -39.49 -24.28
C VAL A 26 44.27 -38.04 -24.35
N GLY A 27 44.62 -37.31 -25.42
CA GLY A 27 44.15 -35.94 -25.64
C GLY A 27 42.63 -35.84 -25.73
N HIS A 28 41.98 -36.76 -26.46
CA HIS A 28 40.53 -36.81 -26.59
C HIS A 28 39.84 -37.12 -25.26
N LEU A 29 40.36 -38.06 -24.47
CA LEU A 29 39.82 -38.39 -23.16
C LEU A 29 39.94 -37.22 -22.17
N LEU A 30 41.07 -36.48 -22.21
CA LEU A 30 41.25 -35.27 -21.42
C LEU A 30 40.26 -34.17 -21.83
N ALA A 31 40.04 -33.99 -23.14
CA ALA A 31 39.08 -33.02 -23.66
C ALA A 31 37.64 -33.33 -23.23
N LEU A 32 37.21 -34.61 -23.31
CA LEU A 32 35.89 -35.03 -22.83
C LEU A 32 35.74 -34.77 -21.32
N ARG A 33 36.74 -35.17 -20.52
CA ARG A 33 36.73 -34.92 -19.06
C ARG A 33 36.69 -33.43 -18.73
N ALA A 34 37.41 -32.60 -19.49
CA ALA A 34 37.39 -31.14 -19.31
C ALA A 34 36.03 -30.56 -19.67
N ALA A 35 35.39 -31.03 -20.74
CA ALA A 35 34.05 -30.62 -21.13
C ALA A 35 32.99 -31.03 -20.09
N ASP A 36 33.08 -32.24 -19.54
CA ASP A 36 32.16 -32.72 -18.51
C ASP A 36 32.32 -31.95 -17.20
N LYS A 37 33.57 -31.64 -16.79
CA LYS A 37 33.84 -30.74 -15.66
C LYS A 37 33.26 -29.36 -15.90
N ALA A 38 33.53 -28.74 -17.06
CA ALA A 38 33.00 -27.42 -17.39
C ALA A 38 31.46 -27.39 -17.39
N ARG A 39 30.80 -28.45 -17.87
CA ARG A 39 29.33 -28.58 -17.79
C ARG A 39 28.86 -28.72 -16.34
N ALA A 40 29.53 -29.53 -15.54
CA ALA A 40 29.20 -29.71 -14.12
C ALA A 40 29.36 -28.40 -13.35
N ASP A 41 30.49 -27.70 -13.53
CA ASP A 41 30.77 -26.41 -12.90
C ASP A 41 29.70 -25.39 -13.29
N LEU A 42 29.42 -25.24 -14.59
CA LEU A 42 28.40 -24.32 -15.09
C LEU A 42 26.98 -24.69 -14.63
N SER A 43 26.67 -25.98 -14.48
CA SER A 43 25.40 -26.43 -13.91
C SER A 43 25.28 -26.08 -12.42
N SER A 44 26.37 -26.19 -11.67
CA SER A 44 26.43 -25.85 -10.26
C SER A 44 26.31 -24.35 -10.04
N GLU A 45 26.97 -23.54 -10.88
CA GLU A 45 26.84 -22.07 -10.88
C GLU A 45 25.41 -21.66 -11.22
N ARG A 46 24.79 -22.26 -12.24
CA ARG A 46 23.38 -22.01 -12.57
C ARG A 46 22.45 -22.39 -11.43
N ALA A 47 22.68 -23.51 -10.76
CA ALA A 47 21.89 -23.94 -9.62
C ALA A 47 22.05 -22.99 -8.43
N ALA A 48 23.28 -22.55 -8.14
CA ALA A 48 23.55 -21.55 -7.10
C ALA A 48 22.91 -20.20 -7.41
N ALA A 49 23.01 -19.74 -8.67
CA ALA A 49 22.35 -18.52 -9.13
C ALA A 49 20.82 -18.61 -9.05
N ALA A 50 20.25 -19.76 -9.45
CA ALA A 50 18.81 -20.00 -9.35
C ALA A 50 18.33 -20.05 -7.89
N ALA A 51 19.10 -20.67 -7.00
CA ALA A 51 18.80 -20.69 -5.57
C ALA A 51 18.86 -19.29 -4.95
N ALA A 52 19.89 -18.49 -5.27
CA ALA A 52 19.99 -17.10 -4.83
C ALA A 52 18.85 -16.23 -5.39
N ALA A 53 18.46 -16.43 -6.66
CA ALA A 53 17.31 -15.76 -7.26
C ALA A 53 15.98 -16.17 -6.59
N ALA A 54 15.82 -17.44 -6.25
CA ALA A 54 14.64 -17.93 -5.53
C ALA A 54 14.55 -17.31 -4.13
N GLU A 55 15.64 -17.33 -3.36
CA GLU A 55 15.69 -16.76 -2.02
C GLU A 55 15.37 -15.25 -2.02
N THR A 56 15.98 -14.50 -2.95
CA THR A 56 15.69 -13.08 -3.10
C THR A 56 14.22 -12.84 -3.47
N SER A 57 13.67 -13.63 -4.40
CA SER A 57 12.26 -13.53 -4.78
C SER A 57 11.31 -13.79 -3.60
N GLU A 58 11.60 -14.79 -2.75
CA GLU A 58 10.81 -15.08 -1.56
C GLU A 58 10.88 -13.95 -0.53
N ARG A 59 12.07 -13.37 -0.32
CA ARG A 59 12.25 -12.20 0.54
C ARG A 59 11.40 -11.03 0.06
N TYR A 60 11.42 -10.72 -1.24
CA TYR A 60 10.59 -9.65 -1.80
C TYR A 60 9.10 -9.94 -1.69
N ARG A 61 8.66 -11.18 -1.95
CA ARG A 61 7.24 -11.58 -1.80
C ARG A 61 6.75 -11.40 -0.36
N LYS A 62 7.56 -11.80 0.64
CA LYS A 62 7.21 -11.61 2.06
C LYS A 62 7.10 -10.12 2.40
N LEU A 63 8.05 -9.32 1.94
CA LEU A 63 8.05 -7.87 2.17
C LEU A 63 6.83 -7.18 1.53
N GLU A 64 6.49 -7.55 0.29
CA GLU A 64 5.30 -7.05 -0.40
C GLU A 64 4.01 -7.48 0.31
N GLY A 65 3.95 -8.72 0.80
CA GLY A 65 2.83 -9.23 1.60
C GLY A 65 2.60 -8.40 2.87
N THR A 66 3.65 -8.19 3.66
CA THR A 66 3.59 -7.33 4.85
C THR A 66 3.18 -5.89 4.50
N TYR A 67 3.68 -5.35 3.38
CA TYR A 67 3.29 -4.01 2.94
C TYR A 67 1.80 -3.90 2.62
N ARG A 68 1.26 -4.88 1.88
CA ARG A 68 -0.16 -4.94 1.57
C ARG A 68 -1.02 -5.02 2.83
N GLU A 69 -0.63 -5.85 3.78
CA GLU A 69 -1.35 -6.01 5.05
C GLU A 69 -1.34 -4.73 5.89
N ASN A 70 -0.19 -4.04 5.97
CA ASN A 70 -0.09 -2.76 6.67
C ASN A 70 -0.96 -1.68 6.02
N LEU A 71 -0.93 -1.57 4.69
CA LEU A 71 -1.78 -0.62 3.96
C LEU A 71 -3.26 -0.92 4.15
N ASP A 72 -3.65 -2.19 4.07
CA ASP A 72 -5.04 -2.61 4.28
C ASP A 72 -5.52 -2.33 5.72
N THR A 73 -4.64 -2.54 6.70
CA THR A 73 -4.91 -2.19 8.10
C THR A 73 -5.12 -0.68 8.26
N ILE A 74 -4.23 0.15 7.69
CA ILE A 74 -4.37 1.61 7.72
C ILE A 74 -5.67 2.06 7.03
N ALA A 75 -6.01 1.45 5.88
CA ALA A 75 -7.24 1.75 5.16
C ALA A 75 -8.48 1.42 6.01
N ARG A 76 -8.49 0.25 6.65
CA ARG A 76 -9.58 -0.19 7.54
C ARG A 76 -9.71 0.72 8.76
N GLU A 77 -8.62 1.00 9.47
CA GLU A 77 -8.63 1.87 10.65
C GLU A 77 -9.05 3.30 10.31
N SER A 78 -8.53 3.85 9.20
CA SER A 78 -8.92 5.17 8.71
C SER A 78 -10.39 5.22 8.34
N GLY A 79 -10.90 4.20 7.64
CA GLY A 79 -12.32 4.10 7.29
C GLY A 79 -13.22 4.02 8.52
N GLN A 80 -12.84 3.24 9.54
CA GLN A 80 -13.56 3.16 10.81
C GLN A 80 -13.54 4.49 11.57
N ALA A 81 -12.39 5.15 11.66
CA ALA A 81 -12.28 6.45 12.32
C ALA A 81 -13.15 7.50 11.61
N GLN A 82 -13.15 7.52 10.28
CA GLN A 82 -13.97 8.44 9.50
C GLN A 82 -15.47 8.15 9.67
N ALA A 83 -15.87 6.88 9.68
CA ALA A 83 -17.26 6.50 9.94
C ALA A 83 -17.75 6.95 11.32
N ARG A 84 -16.90 6.85 12.36
CA ARG A 84 -17.22 7.35 13.71
C ARG A 84 -17.40 8.87 13.73
N VAL A 85 -16.47 9.61 13.13
CA VAL A 85 -16.57 11.09 13.03
C VAL A 85 -17.84 11.51 12.31
N VAL A 86 -18.21 10.83 11.22
CA VAL A 86 -19.46 11.11 10.48
C VAL A 86 -20.68 10.81 11.34
N ALA A 87 -20.70 9.65 12.01
CA ALA A 87 -21.81 9.29 12.89
C ALA A 87 -21.98 10.27 14.06
N ASP A 88 -20.88 10.69 14.68
CA ASP A 88 -20.89 11.69 15.77
C ASP A 88 -21.38 13.05 15.26
N ALA A 89 -20.93 13.47 14.08
CA ALA A 89 -21.39 14.71 13.44
C ALA A 89 -22.89 14.67 13.12
N ASP A 90 -23.40 13.54 12.62
CA ASP A 90 -24.82 13.36 12.33
C ASP A 90 -25.66 13.30 13.60
N ALA A 91 -25.18 12.64 14.66
CA ALA A 91 -25.82 12.64 15.96
C ALA A 91 -25.90 14.06 16.56
N ALA A 92 -24.82 14.84 16.46
CA ALA A 92 -24.79 16.23 16.91
C ALA A 92 -25.78 17.10 16.11
N ARG A 93 -25.83 16.94 14.78
CA ARG A 93 -26.81 17.64 13.92
C ARG A 93 -28.25 17.29 14.28
N ALA A 94 -28.54 16.01 14.51
CA ALA A 94 -29.87 15.56 14.91
C ALA A 94 -30.27 16.12 16.29
N ALA A 95 -29.35 16.15 17.25
CA ALA A 95 -29.58 16.75 18.56
C ALA A 95 -29.83 18.27 18.46
N ALA A 96 -29.04 18.99 17.67
CA ALA A 96 -29.24 20.41 17.41
C ALA A 96 -30.58 20.68 16.71
N GLY A 97 -30.97 19.84 15.74
CA GLY A 97 -32.27 19.93 15.07
C GLY A 97 -33.44 19.79 16.04
N ARG A 98 -33.40 18.80 16.94
CA ARG A 98 -34.42 18.62 17.99
C ARG A 98 -34.50 19.83 18.92
N LEU A 99 -33.36 20.30 19.42
CA LEU A 99 -33.31 21.47 20.32
C LEU A 99 -33.90 22.73 19.68
N ARG A 100 -33.66 22.94 18.38
CA ARG A 100 -34.27 24.06 17.63
C ARG A 100 -35.78 23.90 17.49
N GLY A 101 -36.27 22.69 17.22
CA GLY A 101 -37.70 22.38 17.18
C GLY A 101 -38.38 22.66 18.51
N ASP A 102 -37.84 22.09 19.59
CA ASP A 102 -38.36 22.29 20.95
C ASP A 102 -38.38 23.78 21.34
N LEU A 103 -37.34 24.53 20.97
CA LEU A 103 -37.28 25.97 21.21
C LEU A 103 -38.32 26.75 20.39
N ALA A 104 -38.52 26.39 19.12
CA ALA A 104 -39.51 27.04 18.27
C ALA A 104 -40.95 26.80 18.78
N ASP A 105 -41.24 25.58 19.22
CA ASP A 105 -42.53 25.22 19.82
C ASP A 105 -42.75 25.97 21.15
N TYR A 106 -41.72 26.05 21.99
CA TYR A 106 -41.74 26.81 23.23
C TYR A 106 -42.03 28.30 22.98
N ILE A 107 -41.33 28.93 22.04
CA ILE A 107 -41.55 30.34 21.67
C ILE A 107 -42.97 30.55 21.14
N THR A 108 -43.46 29.65 20.28
CA THR A 108 -44.80 29.73 19.70
C THR A 108 -45.88 29.64 20.77
N ALA A 109 -45.77 28.67 21.70
CA ALA A 109 -46.69 28.53 22.81
C ALA A 109 -46.68 29.77 23.73
N HIS A 110 -45.50 30.33 23.99
CA HIS A 110 -45.38 31.55 24.79
C HIS A 110 -45.97 32.79 24.11
N ARG A 111 -45.79 32.94 22.79
CA ARG A 111 -46.42 34.02 22.01
C ARG A 111 -47.94 33.92 22.08
N ALA A 112 -48.51 32.73 21.82
CA ALA A 112 -49.95 32.51 21.92
C ALA A 112 -50.52 32.81 23.32
N ALA A 113 -49.79 32.44 24.38
CA ALA A 113 -50.19 32.74 25.75
C ALA A 113 -50.08 34.24 26.09
N ALA A 114 -49.11 34.96 25.51
CA ALA A 114 -48.98 36.41 25.67
C ALA A 114 -50.10 37.17 24.95
N ASP A 115 -50.41 36.77 23.71
CA ASP A 115 -51.51 37.35 22.92
C ASP A 115 -52.86 37.12 23.61
N ALA A 116 -53.08 35.94 24.20
CA ALA A 116 -54.29 35.64 24.97
C ALA A 116 -54.44 36.50 26.25
N ARG A 117 -53.33 37.06 26.78
CA ARG A 117 -53.31 37.92 27.96
C ARG A 117 -53.33 39.41 27.60
N ALA A 118 -53.23 39.77 26.33
CA ALA A 118 -53.21 41.16 25.88
C ALA A 118 -54.60 41.81 26.09
N PRO A 119 -54.69 42.98 26.76
CA PRO A 119 -55.96 43.68 26.94
C PRO A 119 -56.54 44.14 25.59
N ALA A 120 -57.86 44.03 25.45
CA ALA A 120 -58.56 44.45 24.23
C ALA A 120 -58.22 45.90 23.86
N GLY A 121 -57.66 46.11 22.67
CA GLY A 121 -57.32 47.44 22.12
C GLY A 121 -55.83 47.82 22.13
N GLN A 122 -54.92 46.96 22.60
CA GLN A 122 -53.47 47.17 22.45
C GLN A 122 -52.93 46.54 21.16
N CYS A 123 -51.97 47.23 20.50
CA CYS A 123 -51.31 46.71 19.30
C CYS A 123 -50.53 45.42 19.63
N ALA A 124 -50.71 44.39 18.80
CA ALA A 124 -49.91 43.18 18.89
C ALA A 124 -48.41 43.50 18.70
N PRO A 125 -47.51 42.83 19.44
CA PRO A 125 -46.07 43.05 19.30
C PRO A 125 -45.57 42.68 17.89
N ASP A 126 -44.79 43.58 17.26
CA ASP A 126 -44.16 43.32 15.96
C ASP A 126 -43.02 42.29 16.11
N SER A 127 -43.20 41.12 15.50
CA SER A 127 -42.25 39.99 15.54
C SER A 127 -41.42 39.86 14.27
N SER A 128 -41.64 40.71 13.25
CA SER A 128 -41.03 40.58 11.93
C SER A 128 -39.50 40.61 11.96
N ALA A 129 -38.91 41.46 12.79
CA ALA A 129 -37.46 41.56 12.95
C ALA A 129 -36.85 40.28 13.59
N LEU A 130 -37.55 39.69 14.56
CA LEU A 130 -37.12 38.44 15.21
C LEU A 130 -37.22 37.26 14.24
N ASP A 131 -38.29 37.21 13.45
CA ASP A 131 -38.48 36.15 12.47
C ASP A 131 -37.43 36.23 11.34
N LEU A 132 -37.06 37.45 10.91
CA LEU A 132 -35.95 37.66 9.97
C LEU A 132 -34.61 37.19 10.56
N LEU A 133 -34.29 37.54 11.80
CA LEU A 133 -33.07 37.09 12.49
C LEU A 133 -33.03 35.56 12.64
N ALA A 134 -34.16 34.94 12.97
CA ALA A 134 -34.28 33.50 13.05
C ALA A 134 -34.02 32.82 11.70
N GLU A 135 -34.56 33.38 10.61
CA GLU A 135 -34.30 32.89 9.24
C GLU A 135 -32.82 33.04 8.85
N LEU A 136 -32.21 34.20 9.17
CA LEU A 136 -30.80 34.47 8.89
C LEU A 136 -29.90 33.49 9.65
N GLN A 137 -30.18 33.26 10.93
CA GLN A 137 -29.45 32.28 11.73
C GLN A 137 -29.59 30.87 11.14
N ARG A 138 -30.79 30.48 10.71
CA ARG A 138 -31.04 29.16 10.11
C ARG A 138 -30.19 28.96 8.86
N ARG A 139 -30.17 29.93 7.94
CA ARG A 139 -29.35 29.86 6.72
C ARG A 139 -27.86 29.88 7.01
N ALA A 140 -27.43 30.67 8.00
CA ALA A 140 -26.04 30.72 8.43
C ALA A 140 -25.58 29.37 8.99
N ASP A 141 -26.40 28.75 9.84
CA ASP A 141 -26.17 27.41 10.39
C ASP A 141 -26.11 26.34 9.29
N ASP A 142 -27.06 26.36 8.35
CA ASP A 142 -27.10 25.41 7.24
C ASP A 142 -25.82 25.52 6.39
N ARG A 143 -25.40 26.75 6.07
CA ARG A 143 -24.18 26.99 5.32
C ARG A 143 -22.92 26.60 6.09
N ALA A 144 -22.88 26.88 7.39
CA ALA A 144 -21.78 26.43 8.25
C ALA A 144 -21.71 24.89 8.30
N GLY A 145 -22.87 24.22 8.32
CA GLY A 145 -22.97 22.76 8.25
C GLY A 145 -22.41 22.18 6.95
N GLU A 146 -22.69 22.80 5.80
CA GLU A 146 -22.09 22.40 4.52
C GLU A 146 -20.57 22.58 4.51
N LEU A 147 -20.06 23.71 4.99
CA LEU A 147 -18.63 23.97 5.08
C LEU A 147 -17.93 22.98 6.00
N ALA A 148 -18.54 22.66 7.14
CA ALA A 148 -18.04 21.65 8.06
C ALA A 148 -17.92 20.27 7.39
N ARG A 149 -18.93 19.83 6.61
CA ARG A 149 -18.86 18.56 5.87
C ARG A 149 -17.68 18.52 4.91
N VAL A 150 -17.46 19.59 4.14
CA VAL A 150 -16.33 19.67 3.21
C VAL A 150 -15.00 19.63 3.95
N ALA A 151 -14.89 20.33 5.08
CA ALA A 151 -13.70 20.34 5.90
C ALA A 151 -13.40 18.97 6.53
N ASP A 152 -14.42 18.29 7.08
CA ASP A 152 -14.29 16.95 7.67
C ASP A 152 -13.86 15.91 6.63
N ASP A 153 -14.44 15.99 5.43
CA ASP A 153 -14.12 15.10 4.30
C ASP A 153 -12.69 15.34 3.76
N ALA A 154 -12.29 16.61 3.64
CA ALA A 154 -10.91 16.96 3.30
C ALA A 154 -9.91 16.49 4.36
N ARG A 155 -10.22 16.67 5.64
CA ARG A 155 -9.39 16.21 6.76
C ARG A 155 -9.30 14.69 6.80
N GLY A 156 -10.41 13.99 6.55
CA GLY A 156 -10.46 12.52 6.45
C GLY A 156 -9.48 12.00 5.41
N ARG A 157 -9.57 12.51 4.17
CA ARG A 157 -8.63 12.16 3.09
C ARG A 157 -7.18 12.51 3.42
N GLY A 158 -6.93 13.72 3.95
CA GLY A 158 -5.58 14.16 4.31
C GLY A 158 -4.93 13.25 5.35
N SER A 159 -5.68 12.89 6.41
CA SER A 159 -5.17 12.02 7.48
C SER A 159 -4.83 10.61 6.99
N ALA A 160 -5.58 10.08 6.02
CA ALA A 160 -5.27 8.79 5.39
C ALA A 160 -3.95 8.85 4.60
N CYS A 161 -3.75 9.92 3.82
CA CYS A 161 -2.52 10.15 3.07
C CYS A 161 -1.29 10.28 4.00
N GLU A 162 -1.42 11.04 5.09
CA GLU A 162 -0.33 11.21 6.07
C GLU A 162 0.05 9.88 6.74
N LYS A 163 -0.93 9.07 7.13
CA LYS A 163 -0.68 7.74 7.71
C LYS A 163 0.00 6.79 6.72
N ALA A 164 -0.48 6.78 5.47
CA ALA A 164 0.14 5.97 4.42
C ALA A 164 1.60 6.39 4.17
N TYR A 165 1.88 7.69 4.15
CA TYR A 165 3.23 8.23 4.02
C TYR A 165 4.12 7.85 5.22
N ALA A 166 3.61 7.99 6.46
CA ALA A 166 4.32 7.63 7.67
C ALA A 166 4.71 6.14 7.67
N ALA A 167 3.79 5.25 7.31
CA ALA A 167 4.04 3.82 7.21
C ALA A 167 5.08 3.48 6.13
N GLY A 168 5.01 4.13 4.97
CA GLY A 168 6.04 4.01 3.93
C GLY A 168 7.42 4.46 4.43
N ARG A 169 7.48 5.58 5.14
CA ARG A 169 8.72 6.11 5.72
C ARG A 169 9.33 5.17 6.76
N GLU A 170 8.53 4.68 7.72
CA GLU A 170 9.01 3.73 8.73
C GLU A 170 9.60 2.48 8.11
N MET A 171 8.98 1.96 7.05
CA MET A 171 9.50 0.78 6.36
C MET A 171 10.85 1.03 5.69
N THR A 172 11.04 2.20 5.05
CA THR A 172 12.36 2.55 4.47
C THR A 172 13.45 2.71 5.53
N LEU A 173 13.09 3.11 6.75
CA LEU A 173 14.02 3.20 7.87
C LEU A 173 14.41 1.81 8.40
N VAL A 174 13.43 0.88 8.51
CA VAL A 174 13.68 -0.51 8.92
C VAL A 174 14.56 -1.25 7.92
N ASP A 175 14.33 -1.06 6.61
CA ASP A 175 15.17 -1.67 5.57
C ASP A 175 16.62 -1.17 5.63
N ARG A 176 16.79 0.15 5.86
CA ARG A 176 18.12 0.75 6.03
C ARG A 176 18.84 0.30 7.30
N SER A 177 18.10 0.00 8.36
CA SER A 177 18.65 -0.52 9.63
C SER A 177 19.11 -1.97 9.57
N LYS A 178 18.67 -2.74 8.55
CA LYS A 178 19.04 -4.15 8.38
C LYS A 178 20.23 -4.36 7.43
N LYS A 179 20.70 -3.32 6.75
CA LYS A 179 21.96 -3.31 5.99
C LYS A 179 23.12 -2.88 6.88
#